data_AF-A0A090S5H2-F1
#
_entry.id   AF-A0A090S5H2-F1
#
_cell.length_a   1.000
_cell.length_b   1.000
_cell.length_c   1.000
_cell.angle_alpha   90.00
_cell.angle_beta   90.00
_cell.angle_gamma   90.00
#
_symmetry.space_group_name_H-M   'P 1'
#
loop_
_entity.id
_entity.type
_entity.pdbx_description
1 polymer ?
#
loop_
_entity_poly.entity_id
_entity_poly.type
_entity_poly.pdbx_seq_one_letter_code
_entity_poly.pdbx_strand_id
1 'polypeptide(L)' 'MTYKILAIDTATENCSVALLVGDKTYSRSELAPRDHTKKVLPM' A
#
# COMPACT_ATOMS: atom_id res chain seq x y z
N MET A 1 18.24 -14.32 -4.05
CA MET A 1 16.76 -14.54 -4.08
C MET A 1 16.13 -13.17 -4.25
N THR A 2 15.33 -12.94 -5.28
CA THR A 2 14.68 -11.63 -5.48
C THR A 2 13.31 -11.68 -4.82
N TYR A 3 13.17 -11.04 -3.66
CA TYR A 3 11.90 -10.96 -2.95
C TYR A 3 10.95 -10.00 -3.67
N LYS A 4 9.67 -10.40 -3.76
CA LYS A 4 8.57 -9.57 -4.25
C LYS A 4 7.44 -9.64 -3.24
N ILE A 5 7.25 -8.58 -2.49
CA ILE A 5 6.30 -8.52 -1.37
C ILE A 5 5.41 -7.31 -1.56
N LEU A 6 4.10 -7.53 -1.49
CA LEU A 6 3.09 -6.48 -1.46
C LEU A 6 2.50 -6.43 -0.04
N ALA A 7 2.57 -5.26 0.59
CA ALA A 7 1.95 -4.97 1.87
C ALA A 7 0.83 -3.94 1.68
N ILE A 8 -0.26 -4.13 2.41
CA ILE A 8 -1.46 -3.29 2.36
C ILE A 8 -1.88 -3.03 3.80
N ASP A 9 -2.13 -1.78 4.15
CA ASP A 9 -2.69 -1.38 5.44
C ASP A 9 -3.87 -0.43 5.26
N THR A 10 -5.00 -0.82 5.85
CA THR A 10 -6.25 -0.06 5.91
C THR A 10 -6.82 -0.03 7.34
N ALA A 11 -5.99 -0.31 8.35
CA ALA A 11 -6.45 -0.39 9.74
C ALA A 11 -6.74 0.98 10.38
N THR A 12 -6.25 2.06 9.77
CA THR A 12 -6.44 3.44 10.23
C THR A 12 -7.02 4.32 9.13
N GLU A 13 -7.25 5.59 9.40
CA GLU A 13 -7.69 6.57 8.37
C GLU A 13 -6.66 6.76 7.24
N ASN A 14 -5.40 6.36 7.46
CA ASN A 14 -4.38 6.32 6.42
C ASN A 14 -4.44 4.99 5.67
N CYS A 15 -4.81 5.04 4.39
CA CYS A 15 -4.77 3.90 3.48
C CYS A 15 -3.40 3.86 2.81
N SER A 16 -2.69 2.74 2.92
CA SER A 16 -1.33 2.65 2.37
C SER A 16 -1.04 1.30 1.72
N VAL A 17 -0.17 1.34 0.72
CA VAL A 17 0.38 0.17 0.04
C VAL A 17 1.89 0.32 -0.12
N ALA A 18 2.60 -0.79 -0.02
CA ALA A 18 4.04 -0.85 -0.27
C ALA A 18 4.42 -2.09 -1.08
N LEU A 19 5.31 -1.91 -2.05
CA LEU A 19 5.83 -2.97 -2.90
C LEU A 19 7.35 -3.04 -2.76
N LEU A 20 7.86 -4.18 -2.31
CA LEU A 20 9.28 -4.53 -2.34
C LEU A 20 9.58 -5.33 -3.59
N VAL A 21 10.56 -4.91 -4.39
CA VAL A 21 11.10 -5.68 -5.52
C VAL A 21 12.63 -5.70 -5.42
N GLY A 22 13.19 -6.84 -5.01
CA GLY A 22 14.61 -6.92 -4.67
C GLY A 22 14.91 -6.02 -3.47
N ASP A 23 15.75 -5.01 -3.66
CA ASP A 23 16.11 -4.02 -2.64
C ASP A 23 15.38 -2.68 -2.80
N LYS A 24 14.47 -2.58 -3.78
CA LYS A 24 13.71 -1.35 -4.04
C LYS A 24 12.34 -1.41 -3.39
N THR A 25 12.01 -0.38 -2.62
CA THR A 25 10.70 -0.19 -2.00
C THR A 25 9.96 0.94 -2.67
N TYR A 26 8.74 0.66 -3.11
CA TYR A 26 7.77 1.64 -3.57
C TYR A 26 6.68 1.76 -2.50
N SER A 27 6.23 2.97 -2.22
CA SER A 27 5.13 3.18 -1.26
C SER A 27 4.18 4.27 -1.76
N ARG A 28 2.92 4.11 -1.41
CA ARG A 28 1.87 5.11 -1.58
C ARG A 28 0.99 5.11 -0.33
N SER A 29 0.60 6.31 0.10
CA SER A 29 -0.34 6.48 1.19
C SER A 29 -1.24 7.68 0.94
N GLU A 30 -2.49 7.58 1.37
CA GLU A 30 -3.47 8.64 1.30
C GLU A 30 -4.37 8.61 2.54
N LEU A 31 -4.73 9.78 3.06
CA LEU A 31 -5.77 9.90 4.08
C LEU A 31 -7.12 9.58 3.42
N ALA A 32 -7.71 8.42 3.74
CA ALA A 32 -8.91 7.89 3.08
C ALA A 32 -9.96 7.40 4.10
N PRO A 33 -10.45 8.23 5.04
CA PRO A 33 -11.25 7.80 6.20
C PRO A 33 -12.56 7.06 5.87
N ARG A 34 -13.06 7.16 4.63
CA ARG A 34 -14.28 6.45 4.17
C ARG A 34 -14.15 5.80 2.80
N ASP A 35 -12.99 5.92 2.16
CA ASP A 35 -12.80 5.55 0.75
C ASP A 35 -11.73 4.46 0.58
N HIS A 36 -11.33 3.75 1.65
CA HIS A 36 -10.32 2.67 1.60
C HIS A 36 -10.57 1.69 0.47
N THR A 37 -11.81 1.19 0.31
CA THR A 37 -12.14 0.21 -0.74
C THR A 37 -12.04 0.78 -2.16
N LYS A 38 -12.23 2.08 -2.34
CA LYS A 38 -12.07 2.76 -3.64
C LYS A 38 -10.62 3.10 -3.95
N LYS A 39 -9.76 3.18 -2.93
CA LYS A 39 -8.38 3.66 -3.05
C LYS A 39 -7.35 2.53 -3.03
N VAL A 40 -7.59 1.47 -2.27
CA VAL A 40 -6.60 0.40 -2.05
C VAL A 40 -6.26 -0.40 -3.30
N LEU A 41 -7.21 -0.60 -4.22
CA LEU A 41 -6.97 -1.33 -5.48
C LEU A 41 -6.34 -0.46 -6.59
N PRO A 42 -6.72 0.83 -6.76
CA PRO A 42 -6.06 1.70 -7.73
C PRO A 42 -4.67 2.22 -7.33
N MET A 43 -4.29 2.11 -6.06
CA MET A 43 -2.97 2.54 -5.55
C MET A 43 -1.82 1.71 -6.14
#